data_AF-A0A8S3XVQ0-F1
#
_entry.id   AF-A0A8S3XVQ0-F1
#
_cell.length_a   1.000
_cell.length_b   1.000
_cell.length_c   1.000
_cell.angle_alpha   90.00
_cell.angle_beta   90.00
_cell.angle_gamma   90.00
#
_symmetry.space_group_name_H-M   'P 1'
#
loop_
_entity.id
_entity.type
_entity.pdbx_description
1 polymer ?
#
loop_
_entity_poly.entity_id
_entity_poly.type
_entity_poly.pdbx_seq_one_letter_code
_entity_poly.pdbx_strand_id
1 'polypeptide(L)'
;MQKLTERIDDLKQRIAAWGKRIRRYTERSTRFNQNRLFQSDQKRLYKSLERPMLSGTGPAPNQADTVTFWHGLWSEPVNHSKGPFAEVVASHCASIMPMDPVIITPDDVAEAVRRAPNWKSPGLAGLHHYWLKGFMVSQPEVAP
;
A
#
# COMPACT_ATOMS: atom_id res chain seq x y z
N MET A 1 15.45 -46.96 28.36
CA MET A 1 16.01 -46.05 27.32
C MET A 1 14.91 -45.28 26.59
N GLN A 2 13.90 -45.94 26.01
CA GLN A 2 12.83 -45.29 25.21
C GLN A 2 11.95 -44.26 25.97
N LYS A 3 11.55 -44.57 27.22
CA LYS A 3 10.80 -43.61 28.06
C LYS A 3 11.59 -42.34 28.40
N LEU A 4 12.92 -42.44 28.46
CA LEU A 4 13.79 -41.29 28.75
C LEU A 4 13.92 -40.37 27.53
N THR A 5 14.06 -40.96 26.34
CA THR A 5 14.14 -40.20 25.08
C THR A 5 12.82 -39.47 24.79
N GLU A 6 11.67 -40.13 24.98
CA GLU A 6 10.35 -39.51 24.84
C GLU A 6 10.17 -38.31 25.78
N ARG A 7 10.61 -38.45 27.04
CA ARG A 7 10.52 -37.36 28.01
C ARG A 7 11.42 -36.17 27.66
N ILE A 8 12.61 -36.45 27.12
CA ILE A 8 13.51 -35.40 26.63
C ILE A 8 12.89 -34.67 25.44
N ASP A 9 12.27 -35.39 24.50
CA ASP A 9 11.66 -34.79 23.32
C ASP A 9 10.41 -33.97 23.67
N ASP A 10 9.58 -34.42 24.61
CA ASP A 10 8.47 -33.63 25.18
C ASP A 10 8.98 -32.30 25.77
N LEU A 11 10.05 -32.34 26.57
CA LEU A 11 10.63 -31.13 27.15
C LEU A 11 11.19 -30.19 26.08
N LYS A 12 11.89 -30.71 25.06
CA LYS A 12 12.38 -29.91 23.92
C LYS A 12 11.24 -29.23 23.17
N GLN A 13 10.16 -29.97 22.87
CA GLN A 13 8.99 -29.45 22.17
C GLN A 13 8.32 -28.35 22.99
N ARG A 14 8.17 -28.55 24.30
CA ARG A 14 7.62 -27.53 25.22
C ARG A 14 8.50 -26.27 25.20
N ILE A 15 9.81 -26.38 25.41
CA ILE A 15 10.73 -25.24 25.39
C ILE A 15 10.63 -24.48 24.06
N ALA A 16 10.60 -25.20 22.94
CA ALA A 16 10.43 -24.59 21.62
C ALA A 16 9.09 -23.85 21.47
N ALA A 17 8.00 -24.43 21.97
CA ALA A 17 6.67 -23.79 21.96
C ALA A 17 6.64 -22.52 22.83
N TRP A 18 7.23 -22.56 24.03
CA TRP A 18 7.36 -21.40 24.89
C TRP A 18 8.22 -20.31 24.25
N GLY A 19 9.34 -20.67 23.64
CA GLY A 19 10.20 -19.73 22.90
C GLY A 19 9.47 -19.06 21.74
N LYS A 20 8.73 -19.83 20.93
CA LYS A 20 7.87 -19.28 19.87
C LYS A 20 6.81 -18.33 20.41
N ARG A 21 6.19 -18.68 21.55
CA ARG A 21 5.16 -17.86 22.20
C ARG A 21 5.73 -16.53 22.69
N ILE A 22 6.89 -16.55 23.36
CA ILE A 22 7.61 -15.35 23.78
C ILE A 22 7.91 -14.46 22.58
N ARG A 23 8.55 -15.02 21.54
CA ARG A 23 8.87 -14.28 20.31
C ARG A 23 7.65 -13.61 19.69
N ARG A 24 6.54 -14.34 19.57
CA ARG A 24 5.28 -13.80 19.03
C ARG A 24 4.76 -12.62 19.85
N TYR A 25 4.80 -12.70 21.17
CA TYR A 25 4.34 -11.59 22.02
C TYR A 25 5.27 -10.39 21.95
N THR A 26 6.59 -10.62 21.92
CA THR A 26 7.57 -9.55 21.73
C THR A 26 7.34 -8.84 20.40
N GLU A 27 7.23 -9.58 19.29
CA GLU A 27 6.96 -9.02 17.96
C GLU A 27 5.62 -8.28 17.92
N ARG A 28 4.58 -8.82 18.55
CA ARG A 28 3.27 -8.15 18.63
C ARG A 28 3.38 -6.81 19.36
N SER A 29 4.06 -6.79 20.50
CA SER A 29 4.25 -5.58 21.30
C SER A 29 5.06 -4.55 20.53
N THR A 30 6.16 -4.97 19.90
CA THR A 30 6.99 -4.10 19.05
C THR A 30 6.18 -3.51 17.91
N ARG A 31 5.42 -4.33 17.16
CA ARG A 31 4.55 -3.83 16.08
C ARG A 31 3.49 -2.87 16.58
N PHE A 32 2.86 -3.16 17.72
CA PHE A 32 1.87 -2.26 18.31
C PHE A 32 2.49 -0.89 18.64
N ASN A 33 3.65 -0.88 19.30
CA ASN A 33 4.34 0.35 19.67
C ASN A 33 4.82 1.13 18.44
N GLN A 34 5.38 0.45 17.44
CA GLN A 34 5.81 1.07 16.19
C GLN A 34 4.63 1.67 15.42
N ASN A 35 3.52 0.94 15.29
CA ASN A 35 2.32 1.44 14.62
C ASN A 35 1.70 2.62 15.37
N ARG A 36 1.65 2.56 16.70
CA ARG A 36 1.17 3.68 17.51
C ARG A 36 2.05 4.91 17.32
N LEU A 37 3.37 4.71 17.34
CA LEU A 37 4.34 5.79 17.12
C LEU A 37 4.25 6.35 15.70
N PHE A 38 4.02 5.50 14.68
CA PHE A 38 3.77 5.95 13.31
C PHE A 38 2.56 6.89 13.22
N GLN A 39 1.47 6.53 13.89
CA GLN A 39 0.24 7.33 13.86
C GLN A 39 0.39 8.65 14.63
N SER A 40 1.12 8.66 15.75
CA SER A 40 1.27 9.86 16.59
C SER A 40 2.44 10.77 16.18
N ASP A 41 3.59 10.19 15.84
CA ASP A 41 4.84 10.91 15.54
C ASP A 41 5.75 10.05 14.63
N GLN A 42 5.51 10.17 13.33
CA GLN A 42 6.29 9.48 12.30
C GLN A 42 7.79 9.78 12.39
N LYS A 43 8.16 11.03 12.74
CA LYS A 43 9.56 11.45 12.82
C LYS A 43 10.31 10.66 13.89
N ARG A 44 9.68 10.48 15.06
CA ARG A 44 10.27 9.67 16.14
C ARG A 44 10.40 8.20 15.76
N LEU A 45 9.43 7.64 15.03
CA LEU A 45 9.55 6.28 14.53
C LEU A 45 10.77 6.15 13.61
N TYR A 46 10.88 7.00 12.59
CA TYR A 46 11.99 6.94 11.65
C TYR A 46 13.34 7.12 12.33
N LYS A 47 13.46 8.08 13.28
CA LYS A 47 14.66 8.22 14.12
C LYS A 47 15.00 6.98 14.93
N SER A 48 14.00 6.23 15.39
CA SER A 48 14.22 4.98 16.14
C SER A 48 14.63 3.81 15.23
N LEU A 49 14.31 3.88 13.93
CA LEU A 49 14.68 2.89 12.92
C LEU A 49 16.07 3.20 12.32
N GLU A 50 16.44 4.47 12.28
CA GLU A 50 17.79 4.92 11.93
C GLU A 50 18.81 4.33 12.93
N ARG A 51 19.91 3.77 12.41
CA ARG A 51 21.00 3.29 13.27
C ARG A 51 21.60 4.49 14.00
N PRO A 52 22.02 4.37 15.28
CA PRO A 52 22.60 5.47 16.05
C PRO A 52 23.76 6.20 15.35
N MET A 53 24.50 5.50 14.47
CA MET A 53 25.61 6.07 13.68
C MET A 53 25.19 7.04 12.56
N LEU A 54 23.92 7.10 12.20
CA LEU A 54 23.39 7.97 11.12
C LEU A 54 22.58 9.15 11.66
N SER A 55 22.53 9.32 12.98
CA SER A 55 21.78 10.39 13.64
C SER A 55 22.32 11.74 13.20
N GLY A 56 21.56 12.43 12.34
CA GLY A 56 21.97 13.63 11.63
C GLY A 56 22.37 14.78 12.55
N THR A 57 23.67 14.98 12.71
CA THR A 57 24.29 16.27 13.03
C THR A 57 24.83 16.97 11.78
N GLY A 58 24.69 16.33 10.60
CA GLY A 58 25.07 16.91 9.32
C GLY A 58 24.12 18.04 8.89
N PRO A 59 24.61 18.99 8.08
CA PRO A 59 23.76 20.02 7.47
C PRO A 59 22.66 19.38 6.62
N ALA A 60 21.53 20.09 6.50
CA ALA A 60 20.45 19.66 5.60
C ALA A 60 21.01 19.48 4.17
N PRO A 61 20.59 18.42 3.45
CA PRO A 61 21.05 18.19 2.09
C PRO A 61 20.63 19.36 1.18
N ASN A 62 21.47 19.69 0.21
CA ASN A 62 21.15 20.71 -0.77
C ASN A 62 19.95 20.27 -1.64
N GLN A 63 19.23 21.23 -2.21
CA GLN A 63 18.13 20.97 -3.14
C GLN A 63 18.60 20.13 -4.33
N ALA A 64 19.78 20.42 -4.88
CA ALA A 64 20.35 19.68 -6.00
C ALA A 64 20.59 18.20 -5.66
N ASP A 65 21.12 17.91 -4.46
CA ASP A 65 21.37 16.54 -4.00
C ASP A 65 20.07 15.78 -3.80
N THR A 66 19.05 16.46 -3.25
CA THR A 66 17.71 15.89 -3.06
C THR A 66 17.06 15.54 -4.38
N VAL A 67 17.11 16.45 -5.37
CA VAL A 67 16.59 16.21 -6.72
C VAL A 67 17.33 15.05 -7.38
N THR A 68 18.66 15.02 -7.29
CA THR A 68 19.48 13.96 -7.89
C THR A 68 19.16 12.60 -7.29
N PHE A 69 19.01 12.52 -5.96
CA PHE A 69 18.64 11.29 -5.26
C PHE A 69 17.28 10.75 -5.73
N TRP A 70 16.24 11.59 -5.72
CA TRP A 70 14.90 11.15 -6.12
C TRP A 70 14.80 10.87 -7.61
N HIS A 71 15.50 11.66 -8.44
CA HIS A 71 15.59 11.41 -9.88
C HIS A 71 16.25 10.06 -10.17
N GLY A 72 17.35 9.70 -9.50
CA GLY A 72 17.97 8.39 -9.65
C GLY A 72 17.06 7.23 -9.25
N LEU A 73 16.19 7.44 -8.24
CA LEU A 73 15.25 6.39 -7.79
C LEU A 73 14.04 6.22 -8.74
N TRP A 74 13.55 7.29 -9.34
CA TRP A 74 12.28 7.29 -10.09
C TRP A 74 12.44 7.36 -11.61
N SER A 75 13.50 7.99 -12.11
CA SER A 75 13.70 8.20 -13.55
C SER A 75 14.50 7.07 -14.19
N GLU A 76 15.30 6.32 -13.42
CA GLU A 76 16.03 5.19 -13.98
C GLU A 76 15.13 3.96 -14.05
N PRO A 77 14.94 3.36 -15.23
CA PRO A 77 14.19 2.12 -15.35
C PRO A 77 14.96 0.99 -14.68
N VAL A 78 14.52 0.59 -13.48
CA VAL A 78 15.09 -0.55 -12.76
C VAL A 78 14.36 -1.83 -13.19
N ASN A 79 15.12 -2.83 -13.62
CA ASN A 79 14.59 -4.18 -13.81
C ASN A 79 14.38 -4.83 -12.44
N HIS A 80 13.16 -4.79 -11.91
CA HIS A 80 12.81 -5.54 -10.72
C HIS A 80 12.84 -7.04 -11.04
N SER A 81 13.56 -7.82 -10.23
CA SER A 81 13.43 -9.27 -10.29
C SER A 81 11.99 -9.65 -9.94
N LYS A 82 11.35 -10.44 -10.81
CA LYS A 82 10.05 -11.02 -10.49
C LYS A 82 10.25 -11.96 -9.30
N GLY A 83 9.89 -11.49 -8.11
CA GLY A 83 9.90 -12.32 -6.92
C GLY A 83 8.90 -13.48 -7.07
N PRO A 84 9.05 -14.56 -6.29
CA PRO A 84 8.18 -15.75 -6.37
C PRO A 84 6.70 -15.42 -6.13
N PHE A 85 6.39 -14.27 -5.52
CA PHE A 85 5.02 -13.83 -5.30
C PHE A 85 4.24 -13.64 -6.61
N ALA A 86 4.88 -13.21 -7.69
CA ALA A 86 4.19 -12.91 -8.94
C ALA A 86 3.63 -14.20 -9.58
N GLU A 87 4.41 -15.28 -9.54
CA GLU A 87 4.01 -16.60 -10.00
C GLU A 87 2.90 -17.18 -9.12
N VAL A 88 3.00 -16.99 -7.80
CA VAL A 88 1.97 -17.41 -6.85
C VAL A 88 0.66 -16.64 -7.08
N VAL A 89 0.71 -15.34 -7.31
CA VAL A 89 -0.49 -14.56 -7.61
C VAL A 89 -1.08 -14.97 -8.95
N ALA A 90 -0.24 -15.16 -9.98
CA ALA A 90 -0.69 -15.63 -11.29
C ALA A 90 -1.38 -17.00 -11.21
N SER A 91 -0.86 -17.94 -10.42
CA SER A 91 -1.47 -19.25 -10.25
C SER A 91 -2.81 -19.19 -9.51
N HIS A 92 -2.93 -18.34 -8.48
CA HIS A 92 -4.23 -18.10 -7.84
C HIS A 92 -5.24 -17.45 -8.80
N CYS A 93 -4.77 -16.49 -9.60
CA CYS A 93 -5.61 -15.79 -10.57
C CYS A 93 -5.94 -16.61 -11.82
N ALA A 94 -5.24 -17.71 -12.11
CA ALA A 94 -5.49 -18.56 -13.28
C ALA A 94 -6.91 -19.14 -13.32
N SER A 95 -7.53 -19.30 -12.14
CA SER A 95 -8.91 -19.78 -12.00
C SER A 95 -9.97 -18.66 -12.08
N ILE A 96 -9.53 -17.39 -12.06
CA ILE A 96 -10.43 -16.23 -12.10
C ILE A 96 -10.74 -15.94 -13.56
N MET A 97 -12.04 -15.99 -13.90
CA MET A 97 -12.50 -15.60 -15.23
C MET A 97 -12.15 -14.12 -15.47
N PRO A 98 -11.52 -13.77 -16.61
CA PRO A 98 -11.27 -12.39 -16.94
C PRO A 98 -12.60 -11.62 -16.97
N MET A 99 -12.59 -10.39 -16.44
CA MET A 99 -13.74 -9.51 -16.55
C MET A 99 -14.00 -9.22 -18.03
N ASP A 100 -15.25 -9.29 -18.45
CA ASP A 100 -15.64 -8.93 -19.80
C ASP A 100 -15.23 -7.48 -20.11
N PRO A 101 -14.89 -7.17 -21.37
CA PRO A 101 -14.54 -5.80 -21.76
C PRO A 101 -15.69 -4.85 -21.42
N VAL A 102 -15.42 -3.90 -20.50
CA VAL A 102 -16.38 -2.86 -20.14
C VAL A 102 -16.37 -1.79 -21.23
N ILE A 103 -17.41 -1.79 -22.06
CA ILE A 103 -17.65 -0.74 -23.04
C ILE A 103 -18.48 0.35 -22.36
N ILE A 104 -17.85 1.51 -22.10
CA ILE A 104 -18.55 2.66 -21.52
C ILE A 104 -19.30 3.37 -22.65
N THR A 105 -20.62 3.37 -22.58
CA THR A 105 -21.49 4.06 -23.54
C THR A 105 -21.80 5.49 -23.11
N PRO A 106 -22.25 6.37 -24.02
CA PRO A 106 -22.72 7.71 -23.66
C PRO A 106 -23.84 7.70 -22.59
N ASP A 107 -24.72 6.70 -22.65
CA ASP A 107 -25.82 6.54 -21.69
C ASP A 107 -25.31 6.22 -20.28
N ASP A 108 -24.26 5.40 -20.16
CA ASP A 108 -23.61 5.10 -18.88
C ASP A 108 -23.05 6.38 -18.24
N VAL A 109 -22.45 7.24 -19.06
CA VAL A 109 -21.90 8.53 -18.62
C VAL A 109 -23.02 9.48 -18.19
N ALA A 110 -24.11 9.55 -18.98
CA ALA A 110 -25.27 10.37 -18.65
C ALA A 110 -25.91 9.95 -17.31
N GLU A 111 -26.08 8.64 -17.10
CA GLU A 111 -26.65 8.09 -15.86
C GLU A 111 -25.72 8.31 -14.66
N ALA A 112 -24.40 8.15 -14.84
CA ALA A 112 -23.42 8.43 -13.80
C ALA A 112 -23.43 9.91 -13.38
N VAL A 113 -23.45 10.83 -14.36
CA VAL A 113 -23.53 12.27 -14.11
C VAL A 113 -24.83 12.63 -13.40
N ARG A 114 -25.97 12.04 -13.82
CA ARG A 114 -27.29 12.27 -13.20
C ARG A 114 -27.31 11.88 -11.72
N ARG A 115 -26.71 10.72 -11.37
CA ARG A 115 -26.63 10.22 -9.99
C ARG A 115 -25.62 10.97 -9.12
N ALA A 116 -24.65 11.65 -9.72
CA ALA A 116 -23.62 12.34 -8.95
C ALA A 116 -24.20 13.53 -8.14
N PRO A 117 -23.79 13.74 -6.88
CA PRO A 117 -24.26 14.87 -6.08
C PRO A 117 -23.68 16.20 -6.59
N ASN A 118 -24.56 17.19 -6.79
CA ASN A 118 -24.23 18.48 -7.41
C ASN A 118 -23.03 19.18 -6.76
N TRP A 119 -22.93 19.12 -5.43
CA TRP A 119 -21.98 19.88 -4.63
C TRP A 119 -20.83 19.05 -4.05
N LYS A 120 -20.48 17.91 -4.67
CA LYS A 120 -19.22 17.25 -4.33
C LYS A 120 -18.02 18.11 -4.73
N SER A 121 -16.93 17.99 -3.98
CA SER A 121 -15.66 18.67 -4.26
C SER A 121 -15.22 18.41 -5.70
N PRO A 122 -14.77 19.45 -6.43
CA PRO A 122 -14.35 19.29 -7.81
C PRO A 122 -13.00 18.56 -7.87
N GLY A 123 -12.76 17.85 -8.96
CA GLY A 123 -11.46 17.22 -9.23
C GLY A 123 -10.38 18.24 -9.59
N LEU A 124 -9.25 17.75 -10.09
CA LEU A 124 -8.10 18.57 -10.54
C LEU A 124 -8.48 19.67 -11.54
N ALA A 125 -9.54 19.46 -12.33
CA ALA A 125 -10.05 20.41 -13.32
C ALA A 125 -10.99 21.50 -12.75
N GLY A 126 -11.31 21.48 -11.45
CA GLY A 126 -12.15 22.50 -10.82
C GLY A 126 -13.65 22.44 -11.19
N LEU A 127 -14.08 21.45 -11.98
CA LEU A 127 -15.46 21.33 -12.45
C LEU A 127 -16.34 20.56 -11.45
N HIS A 128 -17.42 21.19 -11.01
CA HIS A 128 -18.45 20.54 -10.17
C HIS A 128 -19.49 19.77 -11.00
N HIS A 129 -20.06 18.71 -10.41
CA HIS A 129 -21.13 17.92 -11.03
C HIS A 129 -22.37 18.75 -11.42
N TYR A 130 -22.64 19.84 -10.67
CA TYR A 130 -23.69 20.79 -11.03
C TYR A 130 -23.57 21.29 -12.47
N TRP A 131 -22.36 21.68 -12.88
CA TRP A 131 -22.10 22.20 -14.22
C TRP A 131 -22.15 21.10 -15.28
N LEU A 132 -21.63 19.90 -14.97
CA LEU A 132 -21.69 18.74 -15.87
C LEU A 132 -23.13 18.35 -16.23
N LYS A 133 -24.04 18.40 -15.25
CA LYS A 133 -25.47 18.17 -15.50
C LYS A 133 -26.08 19.24 -16.41
N GLY A 134 -25.66 20.50 -16.25
CA GLY A 134 -26.11 21.60 -17.11
C GLY A 134 -25.64 21.45 -18.56
N PHE A 135 -24.38 21.02 -18.77
CA PHE A 135 -23.81 20.81 -20.11
C PHE A 135 -24.52 19.71 -20.90
N MET A 136 -24.93 18.61 -20.23
CA MET A 136 -25.66 17.52 -20.88
C MET A 136 -27.08 17.92 -21.34
N VAL A 137 -27.68 18.93 -20.71
CA VAL A 137 -29.02 19.43 -21.07
C VAL A 137 -28.96 20.43 -22.24
N SER A 138 -27.84 21.13 -22.43
CA SER A 138 -27.70 22.21 -23.41
C SER A 138 -27.11 21.78 -24.77
N GLN A 139 -26.73 20.51 -24.94
CA GLN A 139 -26.15 20.00 -26.18
C GLN A 139 -26.84 18.69 -26.62
N PRO A 140 -28.06 18.75 -27.18
CA PRO A 140 -28.73 17.57 -27.72
C PRO A 140 -28.21 17.14 -29.12
N GLU A 141 -27.28 17.89 -29.73
CA GLU A 141 -27.03 17.83 -31.18
C GLU A 141 -25.55 17.73 -31.57
N VAL A 142 -24.77 16.91 -30.85
CA VAL A 142 -23.47 16.44 -31.36
C VAL A 142 -23.35 14.94 -31.12
N ALA A 143 -24.11 14.18 -31.90
CA ALA A 143 -23.81 12.78 -32.19
C ALA A 143 -23.30 12.71 -33.64
N PRO A 144 -22.16 12.03 -33.93
CA PRO A 144 -21.86 11.62 -35.29
C PRO A 144 -22.83 10.55 -35.79
#